data_AF-A0A7X8M1M9-F1
#
_entry.id   AF-A0A7X8M1M9-F1
#
_cell.length_a   1.000
_cell.length_b   1.000
_cell.length_c   1.000
_cell.angle_alpha   90.00
_cell.angle_beta   90.00
_cell.angle_gamma   90.00
#
_symmetry.space_group_name_H-M   'P 1'
#
loop_
_entity.id
_entity.type
_entity.pdbx_description
1 polymer ?
#
loop_
_entity_poly.entity_id
_entity_poly.type
_entity_poly.pdbx_seq_one_letter_code
_entity_poly.pdbx_strand_id
1 'polypeptide(L)'
;KNIETVLSEDLDETTADIDKRLEELQTELIQKANLKEAYDNIVNEIYRLRDLRQETLSRNALRQDKRDRIAEMTDFLNTQTGDITEFDDKLVRKLVEKVIVYDDWLVVEFKSGLEINVHP
;
A
#
# COMPACT_ATOMS: atom_id res chain seq x y z
N LYS A 1 13.65 -12.10 -11.35
CA LYS A 1 12.64 -11.02 -11.25
C LYS A 1 12.40 -10.83 -9.76
N ASN A 2 12.86 -9.71 -9.22
CA ASN A 2 12.94 -9.51 -7.78
C ASN A 2 11.56 -9.10 -7.24
N ILE A 3 11.30 -9.42 -5.98
CA ILE A 3 10.10 -8.99 -5.24
C ILE A 3 9.95 -7.46 -5.31
N GLU A 4 11.07 -6.75 -5.30
CA GLU A 4 11.19 -5.31 -5.48
C GLU A 4 10.53 -4.82 -6.78
N THR A 5 10.77 -5.47 -7.92
CA THR A 5 10.31 -4.99 -9.24
C THR A 5 8.81 -5.23 -9.50
N VAL A 6 8.19 -6.16 -8.78
CA VAL A 6 6.74 -6.46 -8.91
C VAL A 6 5.90 -5.51 -8.03
N LEU A 7 6.52 -4.82 -7.07
CA LEU A 7 5.86 -3.92 -6.12
C LEU A 7 6.33 -2.46 -6.24
N SER A 8 7.42 -2.18 -6.98
CA SER A 8 7.98 -0.85 -7.24
C SER A 8 7.38 -0.13 -8.45
N GLU A 9 6.23 -0.57 -8.99
CA GLU A 9 5.49 0.29 -9.91
C GLU A 9 4.91 1.46 -9.10
N ASP A 10 5.70 2.53 -9.09
CA ASP A 10 5.50 3.85 -8.54
C ASP A 10 4.25 4.51 -9.16
N LEU A 11 3.08 4.08 -8.70
CA LEU A 11 1.78 4.62 -9.06
C LEU A 11 1.00 4.97 -7.79
N ASP A 12 1.62 5.73 -6.89
CA ASP A 12 0.81 6.53 -5.99
C ASP A 12 0.12 7.58 -6.84
N GLU A 13 -1.19 7.43 -6.99
CA GLU A 13 -2.00 8.44 -7.66
C GLU A 13 -1.90 9.73 -6.83
N THR A 14 -1.43 10.79 -7.47
CA THR A 14 -1.28 12.09 -6.80
C THR A 14 -2.66 12.71 -6.60
N THR A 15 -2.85 13.42 -5.48
CA THR A 15 -4.08 14.21 -5.26
C THR A 15 -3.95 15.65 -5.75
N ALA A 16 -2.78 16.05 -6.28
CA ALA A 16 -2.46 17.44 -6.59
C ALA A 16 -3.45 18.06 -7.60
N ASP A 17 -3.85 17.31 -8.62
CA ASP A 17 -4.83 17.77 -9.61
C ASP A 17 -6.24 17.87 -9.01
N ILE A 18 -6.59 16.95 -8.10
CA ILE A 18 -7.87 16.98 -7.37
C ILE A 18 -7.91 18.20 -6.43
N ASP A 19 -6.83 18.45 -5.70
CA ASP A 19 -6.67 19.57 -4.78
C ASP A 19 -6.79 20.91 -5.53
N LYS A 20 -6.07 21.05 -6.66
CA LYS A 20 -6.18 22.23 -7.53
C LYS A 20 -7.61 22.45 -8.02
N ARG A 21 -8.28 21.39 -8.48
CA ARG A 21 -9.66 21.50 -8.98
C ARG A 21 -10.66 21.87 -7.88
N LEU A 22 -10.45 21.36 -6.66
CA LEU A 22 -11.24 21.73 -5.50
C LEU A 22 -11.08 23.22 -5.14
N GLU A 23 -9.88 23.79 -5.23
CA GLU A 23 -9.64 25.22 -5.01
C GLU A 23 -10.36 26.10 -6.05
N GLU A 24 -10.29 25.71 -7.33
CA GLU A 24 -10.99 26.40 -8.42
C GLU A 24 -12.51 26.42 -8.17
N LEU A 25 -13.11 25.27 -7.86
CA LEU A 25 -14.55 25.14 -7.63
C LEU A 25 -15.00 25.88 -6.36
N GLN A 26 -14.19 25.92 -5.31
CA GLN A 26 -14.50 26.72 -4.12
C GLN A 26 -14.52 28.22 -4.43
N THR A 27 -13.60 28.68 -5.28
CA THR A 27 -13.57 30.08 -5.73
C THR A 27 -14.80 30.41 -6.58
N GLU A 28 -15.16 29.53 -7.52
CA GLU A 28 -16.35 29.69 -8.36
C GLU A 28 -17.64 29.69 -7.53
N LEU A 29 -17.72 28.83 -6.50
CA LEU A 29 -18.86 28.77 -5.58
C LEU A 29 -19.10 30.11 -4.87
N ILE A 30 -18.04 30.75 -4.36
CA ILE A 30 -18.12 32.05 -3.71
C ILE A 30 -18.63 33.12 -4.69
N GLN A 31 -18.11 33.11 -5.92
CA GLN A 31 -18.54 34.05 -6.96
C GLN A 31 -20.02 33.89 -7.31
N LYS A 32 -20.48 32.66 -7.56
CA LYS A 32 -21.89 32.39 -7.88
C LYS A 32 -22.83 32.70 -6.73
N ALA A 33 -22.43 32.40 -5.49
CA ALA A 33 -23.21 32.77 -4.31
C ALA A 33 -23.38 34.29 -4.18
N ASN A 34 -22.32 35.06 -4.44
CA ASN A 34 -22.38 36.52 -4.46
C ASN A 34 -23.28 37.07 -5.57
N LEU A 35 -23.30 36.41 -6.73
CA LEU A 35 -24.16 36.75 -7.87
C LEU A 35 -25.61 36.24 -7.71
N LYS A 36 -25.92 35.51 -6.63
CA LYS A 36 -27.20 34.81 -6.41
C LYS A 36 -27.60 33.86 -7.55
N GLU A 37 -26.59 33.30 -8.22
CA GLU A 37 -26.78 32.28 -9.25
C GLU A 37 -26.93 30.89 -8.64
N ALA A 38 -27.51 29.96 -9.39
CA ALA A 38 -27.54 28.56 -9.00
C ALA A 38 -26.12 27.96 -9.03
N TYR A 39 -25.78 27.23 -7.97
CA TYR A 39 -24.45 26.63 -7.76
C TYR A 39 -24.49 25.15 -7.35
N ASP A 40 -25.67 24.50 -7.41
CA ASP A 40 -25.86 23.11 -7.00
C ASP A 40 -24.91 22.14 -7.73
N ASN A 41 -24.62 22.42 -8.99
CA ASN A 41 -23.67 21.67 -9.80
C ASN A 41 -22.23 21.78 -9.27
N ILE A 42 -21.81 22.96 -8.82
CA ILE A 42 -20.48 23.18 -8.22
C ILE A 42 -20.38 22.41 -6.89
N VAL A 43 -21.42 22.47 -6.07
CA VAL A 43 -21.47 21.77 -4.78
C VAL A 43 -21.40 20.25 -4.98
N ASN A 44 -22.16 19.70 -5.91
CA ASN A 44 -22.13 18.28 -6.22
C ASN A 44 -20.75 17.81 -6.71
N GLU A 45 -20.08 18.62 -7.52
CA GLU A 45 -18.74 18.30 -8.00
C GLU A 45 -17.69 18.37 -6.88
N ILE A 46 -17.80 19.34 -5.98
CA ILE A 46 -16.94 19.41 -4.78
C ILE A 46 -17.09 18.15 -3.93
N TYR A 47 -18.32 17.66 -3.72
CA TYR A 47 -18.53 16.41 -2.98
C TYR A 47 -17.88 15.21 -3.68
N ARG A 48 -18.10 15.05 -4.99
CA ARG A 48 -17.49 13.97 -5.77
C ARG A 48 -15.96 13.98 -5.71
N LEU A 49 -15.34 15.15 -5.87
CA LEU A 49 -13.89 15.27 -5.83
C LEU A 49 -13.32 15.01 -4.44
N ARG A 50 -14.04 15.38 -3.37
CA ARG A 50 -13.64 15.03 -2.00
C ARG A 50 -13.66 13.53 -1.75
N ASP A 51 -14.68 12.84 -2.24
CA ASP A 51 -14.80 11.39 -2.12
C ASP A 51 -13.67 10.70 -2.90
N LEU A 52 -13.42 11.12 -4.14
CA LEU A 52 -12.34 10.59 -4.97
C LEU A 52 -10.97 10.80 -4.30
N ARG A 53 -10.70 12.00 -3.78
CA ARG A 53 -9.46 12.30 -3.05
C ARG A 53 -9.27 11.37 -1.86
N GLN A 54 -10.32 11.14 -1.08
CA GLN A 54 -10.25 10.27 0.09
C GLN A 54 -9.99 8.81 -0.30
N GLU A 55 -10.61 8.34 -1.38
CA GLU A 55 -10.37 7.00 -1.93
C GLU A 55 -8.92 6.84 -2.39
N THR A 56 -8.37 7.81 -3.13
CA THR A 56 -6.97 7.82 -3.57
C THR A 56 -6.01 7.77 -2.37
N LEU A 57 -6.23 8.60 -1.36
CA LEU A 57 -5.39 8.60 -0.14
C LEU A 57 -5.48 7.27 0.61
N SER A 58 -6.69 6.71 0.76
CA SER A 58 -6.89 5.43 1.43
C SER A 58 -6.19 4.29 0.70
N ARG A 59 -6.25 4.29 -0.63
CA ARG A 59 -5.55 3.30 -1.47
C ARG A 59 -4.04 3.44 -1.36
N ASN A 60 -3.51 4.66 -1.38
CA ASN A 60 -2.07 4.91 -1.23
C ASN A 60 -1.59 4.47 0.17
N ALA A 61 -2.35 4.77 1.23
CA ALA A 61 -2.03 4.32 2.59
C ALA A 61 -1.99 2.78 2.72
N LEU A 62 -2.98 2.06 2.17
CA LEU A 62 -2.99 0.60 2.16
C LEU A 62 -1.79 -0.01 1.41
N ARG A 63 -1.28 0.69 0.40
CA ARG A 63 -0.07 0.30 -0.32
C ARG A 63 1.19 0.63 0.49
N GLN A 64 1.20 1.76 1.19
CA GLN A 64 2.33 2.18 2.02
C GLN A 64 2.63 1.19 3.14
N ASP A 65 1.62 0.70 3.87
CA ASP A 65 1.81 -0.33 4.92
C ASP A 65 2.52 -1.59 4.39
N LYS A 66 2.19 -2.00 3.16
CA LYS A 66 2.85 -3.14 2.50
C LYS A 66 4.29 -2.82 2.13
N ARG A 67 4.55 -1.60 1.62
CA ARG A 67 5.91 -1.14 1.28
C ARG A 67 6.80 -1.07 2.52
N ASP A 68 6.30 -0.53 3.62
CA ASP A 68 7.04 -0.42 4.89
C ASP A 68 7.46 -1.80 5.40
N ARG A 69 6.56 -2.78 5.32
CA ARG A 69 6.86 -4.16 5.72
C ARG A 69 7.90 -4.84 4.81
N ILE A 70 7.85 -4.56 3.51
CA ILE A 70 8.86 -5.06 2.57
C ILE A 70 10.22 -4.42 2.84
N ALA A 71 10.26 -3.11 3.08
CA ALA A 71 11.49 -2.40 3.43
C ALA A 71 12.09 -2.96 4.73
N GLU A 72 11.28 -3.17 5.77
CA GLU A 72 11.71 -3.78 7.04
C GLU A 72 12.29 -5.18 6.82
N MET A 73 11.63 -6.02 6.02
CA MET A 73 12.12 -7.36 5.68
C MET A 73 13.41 -7.32 4.86
N THR A 74 13.54 -6.35 3.94
CA THR A 74 14.71 -6.18 3.07
C THR A 74 15.93 -5.73 3.89
N ASP A 75 15.75 -4.72 4.75
CA ASP A 75 16.79 -4.27 5.68
C ASP A 75 17.21 -5.41 6.60
N PHE A 76 16.26 -6.16 7.14
CA PHE A 76 16.56 -7.30 8.00
C PHE A 76 17.40 -8.35 7.27
N LEU A 77 17.04 -8.74 6.04
CA LEU A 77 17.82 -9.68 5.25
C LEU A 77 19.22 -9.15 4.92
N ASN A 78 19.36 -7.86 4.61
CA ASN A 78 20.65 -7.23 4.35
C ASN A 78 21.56 -7.18 5.60
N THR A 79 20.99 -7.13 6.81
CA THR A 79 21.78 -7.26 8.05
C THR A 79 22.30 -8.67 8.31
N GLN A 80 21.74 -9.69 7.66
CA GLN A 80 22.22 -11.07 7.75
C GLN A 80 23.38 -11.26 6.75
N THR A 81 24.59 -10.88 7.14
CA THR A 81 25.81 -10.91 6.30
C THR A 81 26.49 -12.27 6.16
N GLY A 82 25.86 -13.36 6.61
CA GLY A 82 26.36 -14.72 6.42
C GLY A 82 25.44 -15.52 5.51
N ASP A 83 26.00 -16.44 4.71
CA ASP A 83 25.20 -17.53 4.16
C ASP A 83 24.35 -18.10 5.29
N ILE A 84 23.03 -18.23 5.09
CA ILE A 84 22.11 -18.89 6.04
C ILE A 84 22.50 -20.37 6.07
N THR A 85 23.58 -20.66 6.78
CA THR A 85 24.21 -21.98 6.92
C THR A 85 23.72 -22.65 8.19
N GLU A 86 23.17 -21.88 9.14
CA GLU A 86 22.59 -22.35 10.39
C GLU A 86 21.20 -21.75 10.63
N PHE A 87 20.37 -22.51 11.34
CA PHE A 87 19.02 -22.13 11.74
C PHE A 87 19.05 -20.96 12.75
N ASP A 88 18.45 -19.82 12.40
CA ASP A 88 18.23 -18.69 13.32
C ASP A 88 16.75 -18.61 13.73
N ASP A 89 16.46 -18.93 15.01
CA ASP A 89 15.11 -18.88 15.58
C ASP A 89 14.49 -17.47 15.52
N LYS A 90 15.30 -16.40 15.61
CA LYS A 90 14.80 -15.03 15.51
C LYS A 90 14.36 -14.70 14.09
N LEU A 91 15.10 -15.19 13.09
CA LEU A 91 14.78 -15.06 11.67
C LEU A 91 13.49 -15.82 11.36
N VAL A 92 13.35 -17.06 11.83
CA VAL A 92 12.14 -17.88 11.63
C VAL A 92 10.92 -17.20 12.26
N ARG A 93 10.99 -16.71 13.50
CA ARG A 93 9.86 -16.01 14.15
C ARG A 93 9.45 -14.71 13.44
N LYS A 94 10.38 -14.04 12.78
CA LYS A 94 10.11 -12.82 12.02
C LYS A 94 9.49 -13.11 10.65
N LEU A 95 9.91 -14.19 9.99
CA LEU A 95 9.53 -14.49 8.61
C LEU A 95 8.33 -15.45 8.49
N VAL A 96 8.22 -16.41 9.39
CA VAL A 96 7.23 -17.50 9.32
C VAL A 96 6.00 -17.15 10.16
N GLU A 97 4.82 -17.27 9.55
CA GLU A 97 3.54 -17.14 10.23
C GLU A 97 3.15 -18.48 10.87
N LYS A 98 3.23 -19.58 10.10
CA LYS A 98 3.03 -20.95 10.59
C LYS A 98 3.69 -21.97 9.67
N VAL A 99 3.88 -23.18 10.19
CA VAL A 99 4.33 -24.36 9.44
C VAL A 99 3.29 -25.45 9.58
N ILE A 100 2.87 -26.04 8.47
CA ILE A 100 1.97 -27.20 8.42
C ILE A 100 2.79 -28.41 8.00
N VAL A 101 2.86 -29.42 8.86
CA VAL A 101 3.61 -30.65 8.61
C VAL A 101 2.66 -31.74 8.14
N TYR A 102 2.97 -32.35 7.00
CA TYR A 102 2.32 -33.54 6.45
C TYR A 102 3.29 -34.73 6.53
N ASP A 103 2.80 -35.93 6.22
CA ASP A 103 3.59 -37.15 6.33
C ASP A 103 4.86 -37.12 5.45
N ASP A 104 4.75 -36.58 4.22
CA ASP A 104 5.84 -36.59 3.22
C ASP A 104 6.37 -35.20 2.85
N TRP A 105 5.81 -34.12 3.39
CA TRP A 105 6.23 -32.75 3.08
C TRP A 105 5.80 -31.76 4.16
N LEU A 106 6.30 -30.53 4.07
CA LEU A 106 5.85 -29.42 4.91
C LEU A 106 5.53 -28.19 4.09
N VAL A 107 4.59 -27.39 4.58
CA VAL A 107 4.19 -26.11 4.02
C VAL A 107 4.58 -25.01 4.99
N VAL A 108 5.39 -24.07 4.53
CA VAL A 108 5.79 -22.89 5.30
C VAL A 108 4.99 -21.70 4.78
N GLU A 109 4.15 -21.12 5.62
CA GLU A 109 3.46 -19.86 5.33
C GLU A 109 4.26 -18.71 5.95
N PHE A 110 4.71 -17.79 5.10
CA PHE A 110 5.44 -16.60 5.51
C PHE A 110 4.46 -15.49 5.88
N LYS A 111 4.88 -14.58 6.78
CA LYS A 111 4.08 -13.42 7.16
C LYS A 111 3.88 -12.39 6.04
N SER A 112 4.50 -12.61 4.89
CA SER A 112 4.26 -11.88 3.64
C SER A 112 3.09 -12.45 2.81
N GLY A 113 2.53 -13.61 3.22
CA GLY A 113 1.53 -14.37 2.47
C GLY A 113 2.11 -15.32 1.42
N LEU A 114 3.44 -15.46 1.34
CA LEU A 114 4.08 -16.46 0.48
C LEU A 114 3.96 -17.85 1.13
N GLU A 115 3.61 -18.86 0.32
CA GLU A 115 3.62 -20.26 0.74
C GLU A 115 4.71 -21.03 -0.02
N ILE A 116 5.49 -21.83 0.71
CA ILE A 116 6.51 -22.71 0.13
C ILE A 116 6.25 -24.14 0.57
N ASN A 117 6.22 -25.05 -0.39
CA ASN A 117 6.19 -26.49 -0.15
C ASN A 117 7.61 -27.03 -0.14
N VAL A 118 7.99 -27.66 0.96
CA VAL A 118 9.30 -28.28 1.12
C VAL A 118 9.09 -29.79 1.14
N HIS A 119 9.69 -30.45 0.17
CA HIS A 119 9.80 -31.90 0.11
C HIS A 119 11.18 -32.30 0.66
N PRO A 120 11.29 -33.34 1.51
CA PRO A 120 12.55 -33.84 2.06
C PRO A 120 13.57 -34.30 1.02
#